data_AF-A0A7S0QN51-F1
#
_entry.id   AF-A0A7S0QN51-F1
#
_cell.length_a   1.000
_cell.length_b   1.000
_cell.length_c   1.000
_cell.angle_alpha   90.00
_cell.angle_beta   90.00
_cell.angle_gamma   90.00
#
_symmetry.space_group_name_H-M   'P 1'
#
loop_
_entity.id
_entity.type
_entity.pdbx_description
1 polymer ?
#
loop_
_entity_poly.entity_id
_entity_poly.type
_entity_poly.pdbx_seq_one_letter_code
_entity_poly.pdbx_strand_id
1 'polypeptide(L)'
;FTMGIGGEGYLTFMGNEFGHPEWIDFPRADRTCNQGKFIPGNGNSYALARRRFDLADADHLRYQHLNKFEMHMNLMEEKYQNIASGHQYISRKCDSDKFVVFERGDCVYVFNFHPTQAFSDYRVGCKAPGKYKIALNSDREEFGGWANVNEDAEFFATEWGHDNRPCSFQVYAPPRTCVVYAPAEYDEPLDAFCAEDPGADECRVYDS
;
A
#
# COMPACT_ATOMS: atom_id res chain seq x y z
N PHE A 1 -1.87 -4.59 -0.24
CA PHE A 1 -2.33 -6.01 -0.22
C PHE A 1 -1.18 -6.95 -0.50
N THR A 2 -0.59 -6.93 -1.71
CA THR A 2 0.53 -7.80 -2.10
C THR A 2 1.67 -7.82 -1.09
N MET A 3 2.17 -6.65 -0.68
CA MET A 3 3.24 -6.55 0.33
C MET A 3 2.86 -7.26 1.65
N GLY A 4 1.69 -6.96 2.21
CA GLY A 4 1.33 -7.44 3.55
C GLY A 4 0.96 -8.93 3.67
N ILE A 5 0.67 -9.63 2.55
CA ILE A 5 0.21 -11.03 2.60
C ILE A 5 0.88 -11.96 1.57
N GLY A 6 1.57 -11.42 0.57
CA GLY A 6 2.03 -12.16 -0.61
C GLY A 6 3.27 -13.02 -0.40
N GLY A 7 4.07 -12.76 0.64
CA GLY A 7 5.29 -13.52 0.95
C GLY A 7 6.18 -12.81 1.96
N GLU A 8 7.45 -13.19 1.97
CA GLU A 8 8.51 -12.75 2.90
C GLU A 8 9.43 -11.68 2.28
N GLY A 9 9.03 -11.07 1.17
CA GLY A 9 9.74 -9.99 0.53
C GLY A 9 8.85 -9.19 -0.41
N TYR A 10 9.25 -7.96 -0.66
CA TYR A 10 8.56 -7.06 -1.58
C TYR A 10 9.54 -6.54 -2.65
N LEU A 11 9.03 -6.39 -3.88
CA LEU A 11 9.80 -5.90 -5.00
C LEU A 11 8.91 -5.02 -5.87
N THR A 12 9.39 -3.82 -6.15
CA THR A 12 8.79 -2.88 -7.09
C THR A 12 9.74 -2.62 -8.24
N PHE A 13 9.25 -2.75 -9.47
CA PHE A 13 10.02 -2.45 -10.66
C PHE A 13 9.98 -0.93 -10.94
N MET A 14 11.12 -0.36 -11.33
CA MET A 14 11.29 1.10 -11.48
C MET A 14 10.16 1.79 -12.28
N GLY A 15 9.57 2.82 -11.69
CA GLY A 15 8.42 3.57 -12.20
C GLY A 15 7.07 3.06 -11.71
N ASN A 16 6.95 1.80 -11.25
CA ASN A 16 5.66 1.27 -10.81
C ASN A 16 5.24 1.85 -9.45
N GLU A 17 6.19 2.30 -8.63
CA GLU A 17 5.97 2.96 -7.33
C GLU A 17 5.07 4.20 -7.43
N PHE A 18 5.14 4.93 -8.54
CA PHE A 18 4.29 6.10 -8.79
C PHE A 18 3.25 5.86 -9.88
N GLY A 19 3.10 4.63 -10.37
CA GLY A 19 2.14 4.30 -11.44
C GLY A 19 2.53 4.89 -12.80
N HIS A 20 3.80 4.76 -13.20
CA HIS A 20 4.30 5.23 -14.49
C HIS A 20 3.38 4.79 -15.65
N PRO A 21 2.96 5.71 -16.53
CA PRO A 21 2.03 5.39 -17.60
C PRO A 21 2.68 4.56 -18.71
N GLU A 22 1.88 4.18 -19.71
CA GLU A 22 2.33 3.44 -20.90
C GLU A 22 2.92 2.05 -20.57
N TRP A 23 3.85 1.57 -21.40
CA TRP A 23 4.53 0.29 -21.25
C TRP A 23 5.98 0.41 -21.69
N ILE A 24 6.79 -0.61 -21.40
CA ILE A 24 8.19 -0.68 -21.80
C ILE A 24 8.27 -1.32 -23.18
N ASP A 25 8.94 -0.67 -24.13
CA ASP A 25 9.33 -1.29 -25.40
C ASP A 25 10.74 -0.84 -25.77
N PHE A 26 11.61 -1.81 -26.06
CA PHE A 26 12.97 -1.54 -26.50
C PHE A 26 13.01 -1.37 -28.03
N PRO A 27 13.96 -0.59 -28.57
CA PRO A 27 14.18 -0.50 -30.01
C PRO A 27 14.31 -1.88 -30.64
N ARG A 28 13.47 -2.18 -31.62
CA ARG A 28 13.47 -3.47 -32.31
C ARG A 28 13.04 -3.36 -33.76
N ALA A 29 13.77 -4.08 -34.62
CA ALA A 29 13.41 -4.28 -36.01
C ALA A 29 12.29 -5.31 -36.18
N ASP A 30 11.72 -5.36 -37.38
CA ASP A 30 10.81 -6.42 -37.79
C ASP A 30 11.51 -7.78 -37.69
N ARG A 31 10.77 -8.81 -37.23
CA ARG A 31 11.29 -10.16 -37.12
C ARG A 31 10.24 -11.20 -37.48
N THR A 32 10.69 -12.39 -37.85
CA THR A 32 9.83 -13.55 -38.05
C THR A 32 10.02 -14.52 -36.90
N CYS A 33 8.95 -14.99 -36.29
CA CYS A 33 9.07 -15.97 -35.21
C CYS A 33 9.45 -17.36 -35.74
N ASN A 34 9.80 -18.28 -34.84
CA ASN A 34 10.20 -19.64 -35.18
C ASN A 34 9.09 -20.46 -35.89
N GLN A 35 7.83 -19.98 -35.86
CA GLN A 35 6.69 -20.57 -36.56
C GLN A 35 6.42 -19.89 -37.92
N GLY A 36 7.32 -19.03 -38.40
CA GLY A 36 7.18 -18.33 -39.68
C GLY A 36 6.24 -17.11 -39.65
N LYS A 37 5.66 -16.75 -38.49
CA LYS A 37 4.78 -15.58 -38.36
C LYS A 37 5.60 -14.29 -38.30
N PHE A 38 5.27 -13.34 -39.17
CA PHE A 38 5.82 -11.99 -39.15
C PHE A 38 5.37 -11.24 -37.88
N ILE A 39 6.33 -10.58 -37.22
CA ILE A 39 6.14 -9.75 -36.03
C ILE A 39 6.73 -8.36 -36.38
N PRO A 40 5.89 -7.32 -36.52
CA PRO A 40 6.37 -5.98 -36.79
C PRO A 40 7.18 -5.46 -35.60
N GLY A 41 8.27 -4.78 -35.90
CA GLY A 41 9.13 -4.01 -35.00
C GLY A 41 8.46 -2.73 -34.53
N ASN A 42 9.26 -1.80 -33.98
CA ASN A 42 8.81 -0.46 -33.59
C ASN A 42 9.60 0.65 -34.29
N GLY A 43 10.20 0.34 -35.44
CA GLY A 43 11.05 1.29 -36.19
C GLY A 43 12.34 1.67 -35.45
N ASN A 44 12.85 0.80 -34.57
CA ASN A 44 13.98 1.08 -33.67
C ASN A 44 13.75 2.33 -32.79
N SER A 45 12.50 2.53 -32.34
CA SER A 45 12.13 3.67 -31.51
C SER A 45 12.61 3.51 -30.06
N TYR A 46 13.12 4.60 -29.50
CA TYR A 46 13.47 4.73 -28.08
C TYR A 46 12.37 5.43 -27.26
N ALA A 47 11.23 5.77 -27.88
CA ALA A 47 10.19 6.60 -27.26
C ALA A 47 9.63 6.01 -25.94
N LEU A 48 9.63 4.68 -25.80
CA LEU A 48 9.17 3.93 -24.62
C LEU A 48 10.32 3.30 -23.81
N ALA A 49 11.57 3.44 -24.27
CA ALA A 49 12.76 2.93 -23.60
C ALA A 49 13.34 3.97 -22.62
N ARG A 50 12.48 4.56 -21.78
CA ARG A 50 12.82 5.61 -20.81
C ARG A 50 11.93 5.55 -19.58
N ARG A 51 12.30 6.29 -18.53
CA ARG A 51 11.43 6.61 -17.38
C ARG A 51 11.15 8.09 -17.33
N ARG A 52 9.94 8.43 -16.92
CA ARG A 52 9.47 9.80 -16.70
C ARG A 52 9.29 10.06 -15.21
N PHE A 53 10.42 10.20 -14.52
CA PHE A 53 10.43 10.56 -13.10
C PHE A 53 9.86 11.96 -12.85
N ASP A 54 9.96 12.84 -13.85
CA ASP A 54 9.31 14.16 -13.85
C ASP A 54 7.79 14.12 -13.62
N LEU A 55 7.12 12.98 -13.90
CA LEU A 55 5.70 12.82 -13.61
C LEU A 55 5.41 12.75 -12.10
N ALA A 56 6.30 12.13 -11.33
CA ALA A 56 6.18 12.02 -9.88
C ALA A 56 6.53 13.33 -9.18
N ASP A 57 7.45 14.11 -9.74
CA ASP A 57 7.90 15.41 -9.20
C ASP A 57 6.94 16.57 -9.52
N ALA A 58 6.04 16.39 -10.50
CA ALA A 58 5.13 17.43 -10.94
C ALA A 58 3.93 17.59 -9.98
N ASP A 59 3.94 18.64 -9.16
CA ASP A 59 2.89 18.97 -8.17
C ASP A 59 1.48 19.11 -8.75
N HIS A 60 1.35 19.44 -10.03
CA HIS A 60 0.07 19.58 -10.72
C HIS A 60 -0.48 18.26 -11.28
N LEU A 61 0.27 17.16 -11.15
CA LEU A 61 -0.13 15.81 -11.51
C LEU A 61 -0.42 14.97 -10.26
N ARG A 62 -1.03 13.79 -10.48
CA ARG A 62 -1.49 12.90 -9.41
C ARG A 62 -0.52 11.75 -9.11
N TYR A 63 0.56 11.58 -9.87
CA TYR A 63 1.52 10.48 -9.66
C TYR A 63 2.25 10.58 -8.30
N GLN A 64 2.49 11.81 -7.83
CA GLN A 64 3.05 12.07 -6.49
C GLN A 64 2.28 11.37 -5.36
N HIS A 65 0.96 11.19 -5.50
CA HIS A 65 0.14 10.56 -4.47
C HIS A 65 0.46 9.08 -4.31
N LEU A 66 0.67 8.38 -5.43
CA LEU A 66 1.09 6.98 -5.44
C LEU A 66 2.52 6.85 -4.92
N ASN A 67 3.41 7.77 -5.31
CA ASN A 67 4.79 7.79 -4.83
C ASN A 67 4.86 7.94 -3.30
N LYS A 68 4.09 8.89 -2.75
CA LYS A 68 3.98 9.09 -1.29
C LYS A 68 3.39 7.87 -0.60
N PHE A 69 2.36 7.25 -1.17
CA PHE A 69 1.79 6.03 -0.60
C PHE A 69 2.80 4.88 -0.57
N GLU A 70 3.57 4.65 -1.65
CA GLU A 70 4.63 3.64 -1.68
C GLU A 70 5.71 3.92 -0.62
N MET A 71 6.12 5.19 -0.47
CA MET A 71 7.10 5.59 0.54
C MET A 71 6.61 5.25 1.96
N HIS A 72 5.39 5.67 2.33
CA HIS A 72 4.83 5.38 3.64
C HIS A 72 4.55 3.89 3.86
N MET A 73 4.23 3.15 2.80
CA MET A 73 4.08 1.69 2.86
C MET A 73 5.42 1.03 3.23
N ASN A 74 6.53 1.42 2.62
CA ASN A 74 7.86 0.89 2.95
C ASN A 74 8.34 1.33 4.34
N LEU A 75 8.08 2.57 4.75
CA LEU A 75 8.41 3.04 6.11
C LEU A 75 7.63 2.30 7.19
N MET A 76 6.35 2.01 6.93
CA MET A 76 5.54 1.17 7.81
C MET A 76 6.14 -0.23 7.92
N GLU A 77 6.59 -0.81 6.82
CA GLU A 77 7.30 -2.09 6.87
C GLU A 77 8.62 -2.00 7.64
N GLU A 78 9.43 -0.95 7.44
CA GLU A 78 10.68 -0.77 8.17
C GLU A 78 10.44 -0.68 9.69
N LYS A 79 9.38 0.02 10.09
CA LYS A 79 9.02 0.18 11.50
C LYS A 79 8.51 -1.11 12.15
N TYR A 80 7.61 -1.83 11.47
CA TYR A 80 6.88 -2.95 12.08
C TYR A 80 7.42 -4.34 11.70
N GLN A 81 8.24 -4.44 10.66
CA GLN A 81 8.89 -5.67 10.18
C GLN A 81 7.88 -6.83 10.00
N ASN A 82 6.69 -6.52 9.47
CA ASN A 82 5.58 -7.46 9.37
C ASN A 82 5.85 -8.58 8.34
N ILE A 83 6.49 -8.26 7.22
CA ILE A 83 6.81 -9.22 6.15
C ILE A 83 7.73 -10.33 6.66
N ALA A 84 8.68 -10.01 7.53
CA ALA A 84 9.57 -11.01 8.14
C ALA A 84 8.90 -11.82 9.27
N SER A 85 7.70 -11.43 9.72
CA SER A 85 7.02 -12.11 10.81
C SER A 85 6.51 -13.49 10.42
N GLY A 86 6.71 -14.46 11.30
CA GLY A 86 6.08 -15.79 11.19
C GLY A 86 4.57 -15.79 11.47
N HIS A 87 4.01 -14.70 12.02
CA HIS A 87 2.57 -14.63 12.25
C HIS A 87 1.83 -14.09 11.03
N GLN A 88 0.92 -14.90 10.49
CA GLN A 88 -0.01 -14.53 9.43
C GLN A 88 -1.36 -15.21 9.68
N TYR A 89 -2.45 -14.44 9.67
CA TYR A 89 -3.79 -14.98 9.88
C TYR A 89 -4.86 -14.20 9.13
N ILE A 90 -5.62 -14.85 8.25
CA ILE A 90 -6.75 -14.21 7.55
C ILE A 90 -8.01 -14.44 8.39
N SER A 91 -8.48 -13.40 9.06
CA SER A 91 -9.71 -13.47 9.87
C SER A 91 -10.95 -13.38 8.99
N ARG A 92 -10.94 -12.53 7.94
CA ARG A 92 -12.09 -12.35 7.07
C ARG A 92 -11.73 -12.27 5.59
N LYS A 93 -12.52 -12.97 4.78
CA LYS A 93 -12.59 -12.83 3.32
C LYS A 93 -14.05 -12.93 2.91
N CYS A 94 -14.70 -11.79 2.75
CA CYS A 94 -16.14 -11.73 2.56
C CYS A 94 -16.47 -11.25 1.14
N ASP A 95 -17.04 -12.14 0.33
CA ASP A 95 -17.40 -11.82 -1.05
C ASP A 95 -18.56 -10.84 -1.14
N SER A 96 -19.54 -10.85 -0.22
CA SER A 96 -20.65 -9.88 -0.25
C SER A 96 -20.15 -8.47 0.03
N ASP A 97 -19.46 -8.33 1.15
CA ASP A 97 -19.01 -7.03 1.67
C ASP A 97 -17.78 -6.52 0.89
N LYS A 98 -17.10 -7.41 0.14
CA LYS A 98 -15.81 -7.17 -0.52
C LYS A 98 -14.72 -6.76 0.48
N PHE A 99 -14.78 -7.35 1.68
CA PHE A 99 -13.82 -7.13 2.75
C PHE A 99 -12.76 -8.21 2.79
N VAL A 100 -11.52 -7.80 3.02
CA VAL A 100 -10.46 -8.70 3.47
C VAL A 100 -9.83 -8.12 4.72
N VAL A 101 -9.79 -8.92 5.78
CA VAL A 101 -9.14 -8.59 7.06
C VAL A 101 -8.16 -9.69 7.39
N PHE A 102 -6.93 -9.29 7.70
CA PHE A 102 -5.89 -10.23 8.12
C PHE A 102 -4.91 -9.58 9.08
N GLU A 103 -4.18 -10.42 9.78
CA GLU A 103 -3.07 -10.07 10.65
C GLU A 103 -1.76 -10.54 10.00
N ARG A 104 -0.75 -9.68 10.05
CA ARG A 104 0.65 -10.01 9.74
C ARG A 104 1.51 -9.28 10.77
N GLY A 105 2.42 -9.99 11.43
CA GLY A 105 3.08 -9.44 12.63
C GLY A 105 2.06 -9.10 13.71
N ASP A 106 2.19 -7.93 14.33
CA ASP A 106 1.21 -7.42 15.29
C ASP A 106 0.15 -6.51 14.64
N CYS A 107 0.26 -6.26 13.33
CA CYS A 107 -0.62 -5.36 12.62
C CYS A 107 -1.89 -6.06 12.11
N VAL A 108 -3.00 -5.35 12.16
CA VAL A 108 -4.30 -5.74 11.58
C VAL A 108 -4.53 -4.92 10.31
N TYR A 109 -4.63 -5.59 9.17
CA TYR A 109 -4.88 -4.99 7.87
C TYR A 109 -6.35 -5.10 7.52
N VAL A 110 -6.97 -3.98 7.17
CA VAL A 110 -8.37 -3.89 6.77
C VAL A 110 -8.46 -3.32 5.37
N PHE A 111 -8.90 -4.14 4.42
CA PHE A 111 -9.14 -3.74 3.03
C PHE A 111 -10.65 -3.75 2.75
N ASN A 112 -11.18 -2.59 2.33
CA ASN A 112 -12.52 -2.48 1.78
C ASN A 112 -12.42 -2.35 0.25
N PHE A 113 -12.63 -3.46 -0.48
CA PHE A 113 -12.67 -3.44 -1.94
C PHE A 113 -14.04 -3.12 -2.51
N HIS A 114 -15.04 -2.80 -1.69
CA HIS A 114 -16.37 -2.46 -2.19
C HIS A 114 -16.28 -1.21 -3.05
N PRO A 115 -16.91 -1.19 -4.24
CA PRO A 115 -16.79 -0.06 -5.16
C PRO A 115 -17.46 1.25 -4.69
N THR A 116 -18.27 1.22 -3.62
CA THR A 116 -19.22 2.28 -3.26
C THR A 116 -19.66 2.29 -1.79
N GLN A 117 -19.71 1.14 -1.12
CA GLN A 117 -20.22 1.02 0.23
C GLN A 117 -19.13 1.32 1.27
N ALA A 118 -19.42 2.29 2.13
CA ALA A 118 -18.70 2.50 3.38
C ALA A 118 -19.36 1.68 4.50
N PHE A 119 -18.56 1.26 5.47
CA PHE A 119 -19.05 0.55 6.65
C PHE A 119 -18.67 1.32 7.90
N SER A 120 -19.66 1.58 8.76
CA SER A 120 -19.46 2.17 10.08
C SER A 120 -19.54 1.08 11.13
N ASP A 121 -18.82 1.26 12.24
CA ASP A 121 -18.81 0.34 13.38
C ASP A 121 -18.51 -1.11 12.99
N TYR A 122 -17.72 -1.29 11.92
CA TYR A 122 -17.43 -2.59 11.34
C TYR A 122 -16.48 -3.35 12.26
N ARG A 123 -16.89 -4.51 12.76
CA ARG A 123 -16.11 -5.28 13.73
C ARG A 123 -15.01 -6.07 13.03
N VAL A 124 -13.80 -5.98 13.56
CA VAL A 124 -12.61 -6.69 13.07
C VAL A 124 -11.98 -7.50 14.20
N GLY A 125 -11.70 -8.78 13.93
CA GLY A 125 -11.06 -9.67 14.90
C GLY A 125 -9.54 -9.45 14.95
N CYS A 126 -8.95 -9.58 16.14
CA CYS A 126 -7.50 -9.44 16.39
C CYS A 126 -7.02 -10.37 17.52
N LYS A 127 -5.70 -10.62 17.55
CA LYS A 127 -5.04 -11.53 18.49
C LYS A 127 -5.10 -11.07 19.94
N ALA A 128 -4.76 -9.80 20.16
CA ALA A 128 -4.48 -9.25 21.47
C ALA A 128 -5.46 -8.13 21.81
N PRO A 129 -5.94 -8.06 23.07
CA PRO A 129 -6.71 -6.93 23.54
C PRO A 129 -5.79 -5.71 23.69
N GLY A 130 -6.37 -4.54 23.90
CA GLY A 130 -5.63 -3.31 24.15
C GLY A 130 -5.94 -2.23 23.14
N LYS A 131 -5.10 -1.19 23.15
CA LYS A 131 -5.29 -0.01 22.32
C LYS A 131 -4.53 -0.17 21.01
N TYR A 132 -5.18 0.12 19.90
CA TYR A 132 -4.62 0.18 18.55
C TYR A 132 -4.70 1.61 18.02
N LYS A 133 -3.73 1.95 17.18
CA LYS A 133 -3.66 3.20 16.40
C LYS A 133 -3.53 2.88 14.92
N ILE A 134 -3.86 3.85 14.07
CA ILE A 134 -3.64 3.74 12.63
C ILE A 134 -2.14 3.79 12.35
N ALA A 135 -1.62 2.73 11.74
CA ALA A 135 -0.26 2.63 11.24
C ALA A 135 -0.17 3.11 9.78
N LEU A 136 -1.18 2.86 8.94
CA LEU A 136 -1.20 3.37 7.57
C LEU A 136 -2.64 3.57 7.13
N ASN A 137 -2.94 4.70 6.48
CA ASN A 137 -4.27 5.02 5.98
C ASN A 137 -4.17 5.45 4.52
N SER A 138 -4.69 4.63 3.61
CA SER A 138 -4.66 4.97 2.17
C SER A 138 -5.61 6.12 1.80
N ASP A 139 -6.51 6.53 2.70
CA ASP A 139 -7.48 7.60 2.46
C ASP A 139 -6.95 9.00 2.84
N ARG A 140 -5.66 9.14 3.19
CA ARG A 140 -5.05 10.46 3.43
C ARG A 140 -5.07 11.32 2.17
N GLU A 141 -5.23 12.63 2.35
CA GLU A 141 -5.22 13.60 1.25
C GLU A 141 -3.88 13.60 0.50
N GLU A 142 -2.75 13.42 1.19
CA GLU A 142 -1.42 13.32 0.58
C GLU A 142 -1.28 12.13 -0.40
N PHE A 143 -2.07 11.07 -0.19
CA PHE A 143 -2.16 9.90 -1.09
C PHE A 143 -3.31 10.01 -2.09
N GLY A 144 -3.93 11.19 -2.22
CA GLY A 144 -5.05 11.43 -3.12
C GLY A 144 -6.38 10.85 -2.63
N GLY A 145 -6.46 10.52 -1.34
CA GLY A 145 -7.70 10.11 -0.66
C GLY A 145 -8.56 11.29 -0.24
N TRP A 146 -9.66 10.98 0.45
CA TRP A 146 -10.70 11.94 0.84
C TRP A 146 -10.67 12.35 2.31
N ALA A 147 -9.72 11.82 3.08
CA ALA A 147 -9.55 12.06 4.52
C ALA A 147 -10.80 11.76 5.35
N ASN A 148 -11.53 10.67 5.04
CA ASN A 148 -12.72 10.30 5.81
C ASN A 148 -12.40 9.58 7.12
N VAL A 149 -11.22 8.96 7.22
CA VAL A 149 -10.78 8.22 8.40
C VAL A 149 -10.13 9.20 9.38
N ASN A 150 -10.64 9.25 10.61
CA ASN A 150 -10.03 10.05 11.68
C ASN A 150 -8.76 9.37 12.20
N GLU A 151 -7.61 10.01 11.99
CA GLU A 151 -6.30 9.46 12.40
C GLU A 151 -6.02 9.56 13.90
N ASP A 152 -6.67 10.51 14.58
CA ASP A 152 -6.56 10.68 16.04
C ASP A 152 -7.47 9.69 16.80
N ALA A 153 -8.25 8.87 16.09
CA ALA A 153 -9.14 7.91 16.70
C ALA A 153 -8.37 6.79 17.43
N GLU A 154 -8.87 6.44 18.61
CA GLU A 154 -8.33 5.35 19.41
C GLU A 154 -9.21 4.11 19.28
N PHE A 155 -8.59 2.97 18.97
CA PHE A 155 -9.31 1.72 18.71
C PHE A 155 -9.05 0.76 19.86
N PHE A 156 -10.10 0.41 20.61
CA PHE A 156 -9.97 -0.46 21.79
C PHE A 156 -10.42 -1.88 21.48
N ALA A 157 -9.47 -2.80 21.41
CA ALA A 157 -9.72 -4.23 21.31
C ALA A 157 -10.07 -4.80 22.68
N THR A 158 -11.22 -5.45 22.76
CA THR A 158 -11.71 -6.14 23.96
C THR A 158 -11.78 -7.63 23.70
N GLU A 159 -11.88 -8.45 24.76
CA GLU A 159 -12.09 -9.92 24.70
C GLU A 159 -13.50 -10.28 24.21
N TRP A 160 -13.83 -9.76 23.03
CA TRP A 160 -15.04 -10.08 22.30
C TRP A 160 -14.63 -10.85 21.05
N GLY A 161 -14.83 -12.17 21.09
CA GLY A 161 -14.45 -13.03 19.97
C GLY A 161 -15.20 -12.70 18.68
N HIS A 162 -14.48 -12.59 17.57
CA HIS A 162 -15.02 -12.31 16.24
C HIS A 162 -14.14 -12.94 15.16
N ASP A 163 -14.72 -13.50 14.09
CA ASP A 163 -13.98 -14.08 12.95
C ASP A 163 -12.82 -15.01 13.36
N ASN A 164 -13.08 -15.91 14.33
CA ASN A 164 -12.12 -16.85 14.94
C ASN A 164 -10.90 -16.20 15.63
N ARG A 165 -11.05 -14.95 16.06
CA ARG A 165 -10.09 -14.24 16.90
C ARG A 165 -10.64 -14.05 18.31
N PRO A 166 -9.77 -14.05 19.34
CA PRO A 166 -10.22 -13.91 20.73
C PRO A 166 -10.67 -12.49 21.06
N CYS A 167 -10.11 -11.47 20.39
CA CYS A 167 -10.42 -10.07 20.63
C CYS A 167 -10.99 -9.41 19.37
N SER A 168 -11.65 -8.26 19.55
CA SER A 168 -12.09 -7.43 18.42
C SER A 168 -12.28 -5.98 18.82
N PHE A 169 -12.21 -5.11 17.81
CA PHE A 169 -12.55 -3.68 17.87
C PHE A 169 -13.40 -3.31 16.65
N GLN A 170 -13.91 -2.08 16.62
CA GLN A 170 -14.74 -1.57 15.52
C GLN A 170 -13.99 -0.48 14.76
N VAL A 171 -14.19 -0.44 13.44
CA VAL A 171 -13.55 0.51 12.55
C VAL A 171 -14.57 1.17 11.63
N TYR A 172 -14.26 2.38 11.18
CA TYR A 172 -14.88 2.97 10.01
C TYR A 172 -14.05 2.64 8.77
N ALA A 173 -14.69 2.18 7.71
CA ALA A 173 -14.02 1.70 6.50
C ALA A 173 -14.72 2.25 5.24
N PRO A 174 -14.22 3.35 4.66
CA PRO A 174 -14.71 3.90 3.40
C PRO A 174 -14.51 2.93 2.22
N PRO A 175 -15.23 3.08 1.09
CA PRO A 175 -15.04 2.23 -0.08
C PRO A 175 -13.65 2.42 -0.68
N ARG A 176 -13.04 1.33 -1.17
CA ARG A 176 -11.74 1.31 -1.86
C ARG A 176 -10.56 1.81 -1.01
N THR A 177 -10.60 1.59 0.30
CA THR A 177 -9.50 1.95 1.21
C THR A 177 -8.78 0.74 1.77
N CYS A 178 -7.55 0.99 2.22
CA CYS A 178 -6.77 0.13 3.09
C CYS A 178 -6.38 0.92 4.33
N VAL A 179 -6.71 0.39 5.51
CA VAL A 179 -6.23 0.93 6.78
C VAL A 179 -5.54 -0.18 7.55
N VAL A 180 -4.34 0.11 8.04
CA VAL A 180 -3.54 -0.80 8.87
C VAL A 180 -3.55 -0.26 10.29
N TYR A 181 -3.79 -1.14 11.26
CA TYR A 181 -3.83 -0.83 12.67
C TYR A 181 -2.70 -1.57 13.37
N ALA A 182 -1.96 -0.88 14.24
CA ALA A 182 -0.91 -1.47 15.07
C ALA A 182 -1.20 -1.22 16.55
N PRO A 183 -0.66 -2.05 17.48
CA PRO A 183 -0.73 -1.77 18.90
C PRO A 183 -0.17 -0.38 19.22
N ALA A 184 -0.85 0.35 20.11
CA ALA A 184 -0.48 1.72 20.46
C ALA A 184 0.85 1.84 21.22
N GLU A 185 1.43 0.72 21.65
CA GLU A 185 2.76 0.66 22.28
C GLU A 185 3.88 1.10 21.32
N TYR A 186 3.63 1.03 20.00
CA TYR A 186 4.52 1.55 18.96
C TYR A 186 4.29 3.06 18.74
N ASP A 187 4.54 3.88 19.76
CA ASP A 187 4.03 5.26 19.89
C ASP A 187 4.71 6.31 18.99
N GLU A 188 5.82 5.96 18.31
CA GLU A 188 6.52 6.89 17.41
C GLU A 188 5.78 7.04 16.07
N PRO A 189 5.40 8.26 15.64
CA PRO A 189 4.73 8.44 14.36
C PRO A 189 5.66 8.07 13.20
N LEU A 190 5.13 7.49 12.12
CA LEU A 190 5.91 7.14 10.93
C LEU A 190 6.62 8.34 10.31
N ASP A 191 6.01 9.52 10.41
CA ASP A 191 6.57 10.74 9.84
C ASP A 191 7.82 11.22 10.60
N ALA A 192 8.05 10.75 11.83
CA ALA A 192 9.30 10.99 12.55
C ALA A 192 10.48 10.26 11.90
N PHE A 193 10.26 9.08 11.30
CA PHE A 193 11.28 8.37 10.53
C PHE A 193 11.61 9.09 9.22
N CYS A 194 10.63 9.77 8.59
CA CYS A 194 10.88 10.59 7.40
C CYS A 194 11.77 11.81 7.68
N ALA A 195 11.62 12.43 8.86
CA ALA A 195 12.28 13.68 9.20
C ALA A 195 13.77 13.51 9.55
N GLU A 196 14.20 12.30 9.90
CA GLU A 196 15.59 11.98 10.22
C GLU A 196 16.44 11.56 9.00
N ASP A 197 15.87 11.53 7.80
CA ASP A 197 16.61 11.23 6.58
C ASP A 197 17.03 12.53 5.85
N PRO A 198 18.25 13.07 6.11
CA PRO A 198 18.77 14.23 5.38
C PRO A 198 18.93 13.96 3.87
N GLY A 199 18.76 12.72 3.42
CA GLY A 199 18.82 12.32 2.01
C GLY A 199 17.52 12.50 1.22
N ALA A 200 16.38 12.81 1.86
CA ALA A 200 15.11 12.98 1.15
C ALA A 200 15.12 14.18 0.17
N ASP A 201 15.92 15.22 0.46
CA ASP A 201 16.20 16.32 -0.46
C ASP A 201 17.41 16.04 -1.39
N GLU A 202 18.30 15.11 -1.05
CA GLU A 202 19.51 14.78 -1.83
C GLU A 202 19.31 13.65 -2.88
N CYS A 203 18.20 12.90 -2.83
CA CYS A 203 17.79 12.04 -3.95
C CYS A 203 17.33 12.82 -5.20
N ARG A 204 17.48 14.16 -5.20
CA ARG A 204 17.29 15.05 -6.35
C ARG A 204 18.46 15.08 -7.34
N VAL A 205 19.48 14.22 -7.19
CA VAL A 205 20.59 14.16 -8.16
C VAL A 205 20.23 13.26 -9.34
N TYR A 206 19.51 13.83 -10.30
CA TYR A 206 19.67 13.49 -11.72
C TYR A 206 19.75 14.79 -12.54
N ASP A 207 20.81 15.56 -12.29
CA ASP A 207 21.30 16.55 -13.25
C ASP A 207 22.14 15.84 -14.30
N SER A 208 21.56 15.62 -15.48
CA SER A 208 22.23 15.63 -16.80
C SER A 208 21.22 15.65 -17.94
#